data_AF-A0A822DBJ7-F1
#
_entry.id   AF-A0A822DBJ7-F1
#
_cell.length_a   1.000
_cell.length_b   1.000
_cell.length_c   1.000
_cell.angle_alpha   90.00
_cell.angle_beta   90.00
_cell.angle_gamma   90.00
#
_symmetry.space_group_name_H-M   'P 1'
#
loop_
_entity.id
_entity.type
_entity.pdbx_description
1 polymer ?
#
loop_
_entity_poly.entity_id
_entity_poly.type
_entity_poly.pdbx_seq_one_letter_code
_entity_poly.pdbx_strand_id
1 'polypeptide(L)'
;RLAAAGLALLINRIGKPSITVGIDGSLYRYHPHFKDNMEDCIETLVNKDFQFTLTLSDDGSGKGAAMVACVADASPYKETRVHDE
;
A
#
# COMPACT_ATOMS: atom_id res chain seq x y z
N ARG A 1 0.61 -14.76 -10.42
CA ARG A 1 1.97 -15.19 -9.98
C ARG A 1 3.01 -14.07 -10.04
N LEU A 2 3.20 -13.34 -11.15
CA LEU A 2 4.22 -12.26 -11.22
C LEU A 2 4.02 -11.16 -10.16
N ALA A 3 2.80 -10.61 -10.03
CA ALA A 3 2.52 -9.59 -9.02
C ALA A 3 2.76 -10.08 -7.57
N ALA A 4 2.39 -11.33 -7.29
CA ALA A 4 2.64 -11.97 -5.99
C ALA A 4 4.15 -12.07 -5.68
N ALA A 5 4.98 -12.41 -6.66
CA ALA A 5 6.43 -12.46 -6.48
C ALA A 5 7.03 -11.08 -6.17
N GLY A 6 6.56 -10.02 -6.84
CA GLY A 6 6.95 -8.64 -6.55
C GLY A 6 6.54 -8.22 -5.13
N LEU A 7 5.33 -8.60 -4.68
CA LEU A 7 4.88 -8.27 -3.34
C LEU A 7 5.64 -9.04 -2.26
N ALA A 8 5.91 -10.32 -2.48
CA ALA A 8 6.72 -11.14 -1.58
C ALA A 8 8.15 -10.57 -1.43
N LEU A 9 8.76 -10.11 -2.52
CA LEU A 9 10.04 -9.42 -2.48
C LEU A 9 10.00 -8.18 -1.58
N LEU A 10 8.96 -7.35 -1.72
CA LEU A 10 8.81 -6.13 -0.93
C LEU A 10 8.59 -6.45 0.56
N ILE A 11 7.73 -7.43 0.88
CA ILE A 11 7.47 -7.89 2.25
C ILE A 11 8.79 -8.34 2.90
N ASN A 12 9.54 -9.20 2.22
CA ASN A 12 10.83 -9.69 2.70
C ASN A 12 11.85 -8.55 2.85
N ARG A 13 11.83 -7.55 1.96
CA ARG A 13 12.75 -6.42 1.97
C ARG A 13 12.45 -5.39 3.06
N ILE A 14 11.18 -5.21 3.42
CA ILE A 14 10.75 -4.32 4.51
C ILE A 14 11.18 -4.88 5.86
N GLY A 15 11.15 -6.22 6.03
CA GLY A 15 11.71 -6.88 7.21
C GLY A 15 10.95 -6.60 8.51
N LYS A 16 9.64 -6.39 8.44
CA LYS A 16 8.78 -6.19 9.61
C LYS A 16 7.95 -7.45 9.89
N PRO A 17 7.73 -7.80 11.17
CA PRO A 17 6.99 -9.02 11.55
C PRO A 17 5.52 -9.02 11.09
N SER A 18 4.92 -7.85 10.89
CA SER A 18 3.54 -7.72 10.41
C SER A 18 3.44 -6.57 9.39
N ILE A 19 2.86 -6.85 8.22
CA ILE A 19 2.73 -5.90 7.12
C ILE A 19 1.30 -5.93 6.56
N THR A 20 0.66 -4.76 6.47
CA THR A 20 -0.60 -4.60 5.76
C THR A 20 -0.34 -3.98 4.39
N VAL A 21 -0.86 -4.61 3.34
CA VAL A 21 -0.75 -4.14 1.96
C VAL A 21 -2.11 -3.67 1.49
N GLY A 22 -2.23 -2.38 1.18
CA GLY A 22 -3.42 -1.84 0.53
C GLY A 22 -3.49 -2.29 -0.93
N ILE A 23 -4.62 -2.88 -1.33
CA ILE A 23 -4.87 -3.36 -2.69
C ILE A 23 -6.12 -2.68 -3.25
N ASP A 24 -6.06 -2.33 -4.53
CA ASP A 24 -7.19 -1.89 -5.32
C ASP A 24 -7.07 -2.45 -6.75
N GLY A 25 -8.18 -2.50 -7.48
CA GLY A 25 -8.25 -2.98 -8.85
C GLY A 25 -9.36 -4.00 -9.07
N SER A 26 -10.01 -3.90 -10.23
CA SER A 26 -11.15 -4.74 -10.62
C SER A 26 -10.81 -6.23 -10.65
N LEU A 27 -9.60 -6.60 -11.05
CA LEU A 27 -9.18 -8.01 -11.09
C LEU A 27 -9.15 -8.63 -9.70
N TYR A 28 -8.59 -7.94 -8.71
CA TYR A 28 -8.57 -8.43 -7.33
C TYR A 28 -9.97 -8.41 -6.71
N ARG A 29 -10.80 -7.42 -7.06
CA ARG A 29 -12.17 -7.26 -6.52
C ARG A 29 -13.18 -8.25 -7.08
N TYR A 30 -13.15 -8.53 -8.37
CA TYR A 30 -14.26 -9.21 -9.06
C TYR A 30 -13.92 -10.60 -9.59
N HIS A 31 -12.65 -10.98 -9.67
CA HIS A 31 -12.29 -12.30 -10.18
C HIS A 31 -12.38 -13.35 -9.07
N PRO A 32 -13.16 -14.43 -9.24
CA PRO A 32 -13.57 -15.33 -8.16
C PRO A 32 -12.42 -16.05 -7.46
N HIS A 33 -11.29 -16.24 -8.15
CA HIS A 33 -10.13 -16.96 -7.61
C HIS A 33 -8.86 -16.12 -7.55
N PHE A 34 -8.89 -14.84 -7.97
CA PHE A 34 -7.64 -14.11 -8.11
C PHE A 34 -7.01 -13.77 -6.76
N LYS A 35 -7.86 -13.41 -5.79
CA LYS A 35 -7.46 -13.13 -4.41
C LYS A 35 -6.72 -14.33 -3.80
N ASP A 36 -7.38 -15.49 -3.74
CA ASP A 36 -6.83 -16.69 -3.12
C ASP A 36 -5.52 -17.12 -3.80
N ASN A 37 -5.51 -17.18 -5.13
CA ASN A 37 -4.30 -17.52 -5.89
C ASN A 37 -3.14 -16.52 -5.66
N MET A 38 -3.45 -15.24 -5.42
CA MET A 38 -2.44 -14.23 -5.13
C MET A 38 -1.88 -14.44 -3.72
N GLU A 39 -2.74 -14.62 -2.72
CA GLU A 39 -2.37 -14.85 -1.32
C GLU A 39 -1.54 -16.12 -1.16
N ASP A 40 -1.98 -17.25 -1.74
CA ASP A 40 -1.24 -18.52 -1.75
C ASP A 40 0.17 -18.37 -2.36
N CYS A 41 0.27 -17.61 -3.46
CA CYS A 41 1.56 -17.36 -4.10
C CYS A 41 2.48 -16.49 -3.24
N ILE A 42 1.94 -15.55 -2.46
CA ILE A 42 2.75 -14.72 -1.57
C ILE A 42 3.22 -15.55 -0.37
N GLU A 43 2.34 -16.36 0.24
CA GLU A 43 2.66 -17.22 1.39
C GLU A 43 3.76 -18.26 1.12
N THR A 44 3.87 -18.69 -0.14
CA THR A 44 4.93 -19.62 -0.57
C THR A 44 6.29 -18.95 -0.77
N LEU A 45 6.33 -17.62 -0.94
CA LEU A 45 7.54 -16.84 -1.25
C LEU A 45 8.04 -15.95 -0.09
N VAL A 46 7.16 -15.60 0.86
CA VAL A 46 7.49 -14.76 2.02
C VAL A 46 8.22 -15.57 3.10
N ASN A 47 9.18 -14.95 3.79
CA ASN A 47 9.83 -15.53 4.96
C ASN A 47 8.78 -15.79 6.06
N LYS A 48 8.81 -16.98 6.67
CA LYS A 48 7.87 -17.42 7.70
C LYS A 48 7.87 -16.55 8.97
N ASP A 49 8.92 -15.77 9.20
CA ASP A 49 8.98 -14.79 10.30
C ASP A 49 8.08 -13.56 10.07
N PHE A 50 7.55 -13.36 8.85
CA PHE A 50 6.74 -12.20 8.48
C PHE A 50 5.30 -12.62 8.20
N GLN A 51 4.37 -11.93 8.83
CA GLN A 51 2.94 -12.02 8.54
C GLN A 51 2.53 -10.88 7.62
N PHE A 52 1.60 -11.14 6.71
CA PHE A 52 1.05 -10.12 5.85
C PHE A 52 -0.48 -10.18 5.80
N THR A 53 -1.11 -9.07 5.45
CA THR A 53 -2.55 -8.98 5.21
C THR A 53 -2.81 -8.09 4.00
N LEU A 54 -3.59 -8.57 3.04
CA LEU A 54 -4.05 -7.78 1.90
C LEU A 54 -5.38 -7.13 2.28
N THR A 55 -5.48 -5.81 2.16
CA THR A 55 -6.69 -5.04 2.50
C THR A 55 -7.21 -4.33 1.27
N LEU A 56 -8.45 -4.62 0.88
CA LEU A 56 -9.11 -3.96 -0.25
C LEU A 56 -9.44 -2.51 0.13
N SER A 57 -9.09 -1.57 -0.73
CA SER A 57 -9.49 -0.17 -0.60
C SER A 57 -10.59 0.16 -1.61
N ASP A 58 -11.66 0.83 -1.15
CA ASP A 58 -12.76 1.30 -2.01
C ASP A 58 -12.42 2.59 -2.77
N ASP A 59 -11.64 3.46 -2.15
CA ASP A 59 -11.17 4.72 -2.75
C ASP A 59 -9.81 5.08 -2.14
N GLY A 60 -8.80 4.24 -2.43
CA GLY A 60 -7.48 4.40 -1.82
C GLY A 60 -6.77 5.66 -2.30
N SER A 61 -6.88 5.96 -3.59
CA SER A 61 -6.22 7.11 -4.20
C SER A 61 -6.87 8.44 -3.79
N GLY A 62 -8.21 8.53 -3.78
CA GLY A 62 -8.92 9.74 -3.36
C GLY A 62 -8.68 10.07 -1.89
N LYS A 63 -8.88 9.10 -0.99
CA LYS A 63 -8.62 9.29 0.45
C LYS A 63 -7.16 9.55 0.75
N GLY A 64 -6.24 8.86 0.06
CA GLY A 64 -4.80 9.07 0.19
C GLY A 64 -4.38 10.48 -0.22
N ALA A 65 -4.86 10.96 -1.37
CA ALA A 65 -4.58 12.32 -1.85
C ALA A 65 -5.10 13.39 -0.89
N ALA A 66 -6.34 13.24 -0.39
CA ALA A 66 -6.91 14.15 0.59
C ALA A 66 -6.10 14.20 1.89
N MET A 67 -5.65 13.04 2.38
CA MET A 67 -4.81 12.99 3.58
C MET A 67 -3.47 13.71 3.38
N VAL A 68 -2.80 13.48 2.24
CA VAL A 68 -1.54 14.16 1.93
C VAL A 68 -1.73 15.67 1.80
N ALA A 69 -2.81 16.12 1.15
CA ALA A 69 -3.14 17.54 1.03
C ALA A 69 -3.38 18.18 2.40
N CYS A 70 -4.14 17.53 3.29
CA CYS A 70 -4.37 18.01 4.65
C CYS A 70 -3.07 18.11 5.46
N VAL A 71 -2.17 17.13 5.34
CA VAL A 71 -0.87 17.18 6.04
C VAL A 71 0.03 18.29 5.47
N ALA A 72 0.02 18.51 4.15
CA ALA A 72 0.78 19.59 3.52
C ALA A 72 0.26 20.98 3.93
N ASP A 73 -1.06 21.13 4.06
CA ASP A 73 -1.72 22.36 4.53
C ASP A 73 -1.48 22.61 6.03
N ALA A 74 -1.53 21.55 6.85
CA ALA A 74 -1.31 21.65 8.29
C ALA A 74 0.17 21.75 8.69
N SER A 75 1.09 21.35 7.80
CA SER A 75 2.53 21.48 8.04
C SER A 75 2.92 22.95 7.93
N PRO A 76 3.58 23.55 8.93
CA PRO A 76 4.04 24.94 8.86
C PRO A 76 5.25 25.03 7.93
N TYR A 77 5.02 24.90 6.62
CA TYR A 77 5.99 25.32 5.63
C TYR A 77 6.02 26.86 5.66
N LYS A 78 7.04 27.38 6.34
CA LYS A 78 7.37 28.80 6.51
C LYS A 78 6.86 29.66 5.36
N GLU A 79 5.87 30.48 5.70
CA GLU A 79 5.57 31.74 5.03
C GLU A 79 6.83 32.63 5.14
N THR A 80 7.80 32.38 4.25
CA THR A 80 8.82 33.39 3.96
C THR A 80 8.10 34.39 3.09
N ARG A 81 7.38 35.30 3.73
CA ARG A 81 7.02 36.60 3.15
C ARG A 81 8.32 37.26 2.75
N VAL A 82 8.66 37.20 1.47
CA VAL A 82 9.70 38.06 0.88
C VAL A 82 8.98 39.00 -0.07
N HIS A 83 8.99 40.29 0.30
CA HIS A 83 8.56 41.49 -0.42
C HIS A 83 7.03 41.64 -0.62
N ASP A 84 6.30 42.64 -0.12
CA ASP A 84 6.60 43.99 0.38
C ASP A 84 7.75 44.69 -0.35
N GLU A 85 7.47 45.05 -1.62
CA GLU A 85 7.73 46.36 -2.21
C GLU A 85 6.54 46.80 -3.06
#